data_AF-A0A843AGB1-F1
#
_entry.id   AF-A0A843AGB1-F1
#
_cell.length_a   1.000
_cell.length_b   1.000
_cell.length_c   1.000
_cell.angle_alpha   90.00
_cell.angle_beta   90.00
_cell.angle_gamma   90.00
#
_symmetry.space_group_name_H-M   'P 1'
#
loop_
_entity.id
_entity.type
_entity.pdbx_description
1 polymer ?
#
loop_
_entity_poly.entity_id
_entity_poly.type
_entity_poly.pdbx_seq_one_letter_code
_entity_poly.pdbx_strand_id
1 'polypeptide(L)' 'MDLKQINTFYIHEKGQHGEIRTTLTKKDLLDKYYTPHIKKHGELKILSLTSEIREDNHYFEINKINTKISFQ' A
#
# COMPACT_ATOMS: atom_id res chain seq x y z
N MET A 1 5.53 13.12 -20.50
CA MET A 1 6.16 12.84 -19.20
C MET A 1 5.58 11.55 -18.68
N ASP A 2 6.41 10.56 -18.34
CA ASP A 2 5.92 9.34 -17.70
C ASP A 2 5.55 9.66 -16.24
N LEU A 3 4.28 10.01 -16.02
CA LEU A 3 3.71 10.17 -14.69
C LEU A 3 3.89 8.86 -13.92
N LYS A 4 4.76 8.87 -12.91
CA LYS A 4 4.95 7.73 -12.00
C LYS A 4 4.12 7.97 -10.76
N GLN A 5 3.07 7.16 -10.59
CA GLN A 5 2.35 7.07 -9.33
C GLN A 5 3.16 6.24 -8.33
N ILE A 6 3.39 6.80 -7.16
CA ILE A 6 3.98 6.14 -6.00
C ILE A 6 2.87 5.91 -4.99
N ASN A 7 2.80 4.69 -4.48
CA ASN A 7 1.85 4.25 -3.49
C ASN A 7 2.60 3.91 -2.21
N THR A 8 2.20 4.53 -1.11
CA THR A 8 2.72 4.29 0.24
C THR A 8 1.66 3.53 1.02
N PHE A 9 1.97 2.29 1.42
CA PHE A 9 1.08 1.43 2.19
C PHE A 9 1.58 1.31 3.62
N TYR A 10 0.74 1.69 4.57
CA TYR A 10 0.96 1.48 6.00
C TYR A 10 0.43 0.12 6.38
N ILE A 11 1.31 -0.76 6.87
CA ILE A 11 1.00 -2.14 7.20
C ILE A 11 1.19 -2.40 8.69
N HIS A 12 0.45 -3.37 9.20
CA HIS A 12 0.60 -3.89 10.55
C HIS A 12 0.65 -5.42 10.49
N GLU A 13 1.71 -5.99 11.06
CA GLU A 13 1.94 -7.44 11.12
C GLU A 13 2.33 -7.81 12.55
N LYS A 14 1.58 -8.73 13.16
CA LYS A 14 1.92 -9.34 14.48
C LYS A 14 2.28 -8.32 15.57
N GLY A 15 1.58 -7.20 15.64
CA GLY A 15 1.82 -6.15 16.63
C GLY A 15 2.87 -5.10 16.22
N GLN A 16 3.49 -5.24 15.05
CA GLN A 16 4.48 -4.30 14.51
C GLN A 16 3.91 -3.50 13.35
N HIS A 17 4.34 -2.24 13.24
CA HIS A 17 3.97 -1.33 12.16
C HIS A 17 5.11 -1.20 11.14
N GLY A 18 4.76 -1.14 9.86
CA GLY A 18 5.71 -0.92 8.77
C GLY A 18 5.12 -0.07 7.65
N GLU A 19 5.99 0.41 6.77
CA GLU A 19 5.62 1.19 5.59
C GLU A 19 6.25 0.56 4.34
N ILE A 20 5.47 0.46 3.26
CA ILE A 20 5.95 0.00 1.95
C ILE A 20 5.67 1.09 0.92
N ARG A 21 6.71 1.60 0.26
CA ARG A 21 6.59 2.51 -0.88
C ARG A 21 6.86 1.74 -2.17
N THR A 22 5.92 1.82 -3.11
CA THR A 22 5.98 1.06 -4.36
C THR A 22 5.21 1.76 -5.49
N THR A 23 5.52 1.46 -6.74
CA THR A 23 4.73 1.93 -7.90
C THR A 23 3.53 1.03 -8.20
N LEU A 24 3.37 -0.07 -7.47
CA LEU A 24 2.26 -1.00 -7.66
C LEU A 24 0.94 -0.35 -7.28
N THR A 25 -0.11 -0.66 -8.06
CA THR A 25 -1.47 -0.28 -7.71
C THR A 25 -1.93 -1.00 -6.44
N LYS A 26 -3.01 -0.51 -5.81
CA LYS A 26 -3.66 -1.21 -4.69
C LYS A 26 -4.00 -2.67 -5.04
N LYS A 27 -4.53 -2.90 -6.24
CA LYS A 27 -4.89 -4.24 -6.71
C LYS A 27 -3.66 -5.13 -6.84
N ASP A 28 -2.61 -4.65 -7.50
CA ASP A 28 -1.37 -5.40 -7.64
C ASP A 28 -0.72 -5.73 -6.30
N LEU A 29 -0.70 -4.79 -5.34
CA LEU A 29 -0.19 -5.07 -4.00
C LEU A 29 -1.02 -6.17 -3.33
N LEU A 30 -2.35 -6.07 -3.42
CA LEU A 30 -3.23 -7.06 -2.80
C LEU A 30 -3.00 -8.46 -3.39
N ASP A 31 -2.99 -8.56 -4.72
CA ASP A 31 -2.90 -9.84 -5.43
C ASP A 31 -1.50 -10.46 -5.34
N LYS A 32 -0.44 -9.64 -5.47
CA LYS A 32 0.95 -10.13 -5.57
C LYS A 32 1.66 -10.26 -4.23
N TYR A 33 1.28 -9.47 -3.22
CA TYR A 33 1.98 -9.43 -1.93
C TYR A 33 1.05 -9.80 -0.79
N TYR A 34 -0.06 -9.11 -0.65
CA TYR A 34 -0.91 -9.23 0.53
C TYR A 34 -1.53 -10.64 0.65
N THR A 35 -2.23 -11.10 -0.39
CA THR A 35 -2.90 -12.40 -0.36
C THR A 35 -1.92 -13.56 -0.18
N PRO A 36 -0.78 -13.63 -0.89
CA PRO A 36 0.25 -14.64 -0.63
C PRO A 36 0.83 -14.58 0.79
N HIS A 37 1.05 -13.37 1.32
CA HIS A 37 1.58 -13.20 2.68
C HIS A 37 0.63 -13.73 3.74
N ILE A 38 -0.66 -13.37 3.66
CA ILE A 38 -1.68 -13.88 4.58
C ILE A 38 -1.74 -15.41 4.53
N LYS A 39 -1.75 -15.99 3.33
CA LYS A 39 -1.77 -17.46 3.17
C LYS A 39 -0.58 -18.15 3.84
N LYS A 40 0.59 -17.50 3.90
CA LYS A 40 1.82 -18.07 4.47
C LYS A 40 2.01 -17.75 5.95
N HIS A 41 1.62 -16.56 6.40
CA HIS A 41 2.01 -16.01 7.72
C HIS A 41 0.82 -15.71 8.64
N GLY A 42 -0.42 -15.77 8.13
CA GLY A 42 -1.65 -15.71 8.91
C GLY A 42 -2.18 -14.30 9.19
N GLU A 43 -1.33 -13.28 9.37
CA GLU A 43 -1.80 -11.91 9.65
C GLU A 43 -0.95 -10.84 8.96
N LEU A 44 -1.64 -9.90 8.33
CA LEU A 44 -1.14 -8.64 7.78
C LEU A 44 -2.35 -7.71 7.65
N LYS A 45 -2.27 -6.46 8.10
CA LYS A 45 -3.36 -5.50 7.97
C LYS A 45 -2.85 -4.28 7.23
N ILE A 46 -3.51 -3.89 6.15
CA ILE A 46 -3.27 -2.58 5.55
C ILE A 46 -4.10 -1.58 6.37
N LEU A 47 -3.45 -0.56 6.91
CA LEU A 47 -4.07 0.49 7.71
C LEU A 47 -4.45 1.68 6.84
N SER A 48 -3.56 2.06 5.93
CA SER A 48 -3.74 3.19 5.05
C SER A 48 -2.96 3.00 3.75
N LEU A 49 -3.49 3.61 2.69
CA LEU A 49 -2.82 3.78 1.41
C LEU A 49 -2.85 5.27 1.05
N THR A 50 -1.67 5.82 0.77
CA THR A 50 -1.51 7.13 0.16
C THR A 50 -0.94 6.97 -1.25
N SER A 51 -1.57 7.59 -2.23
CA SER A 51 -1.09 7.62 -3.62
C SER A 51 -0.61 9.03 -3.95
N GLU A 52 0.62 9.13 -4.45
CA GLU A 52 1.28 10.36 -4.85
C GLU A 52 1.65 10.28 -6.34
N ILE A 53 1.38 11.32 -7.12
CA ILE A 53 1.90 11.44 -8.48
C ILE A 53 3.04 12.44 -8.49
N ARG A 54 4.16 12.09 -9.11
CA ARG A 54 5.24 13.03 -9.38
C ARG A 54 5.08 13.66 -10.75
N GLU A 55 4.86 14.96 -10.78
CA GLU A 55 4.85 15.79 -11.98
C GLU A 55 5.78 16.99 -11.73
N ASP A 56 6.73 17.23 -12.63
CA ASP A 56 7.67 18.36 -12.58
C ASP A 56 8.36 18.57 -11.21
N ASN A 57 8.89 17.49 -10.64
CA ASN A 57 9.53 17.46 -9.30
C ASN A 57 8.63 17.80 -8.10
N HIS A 58 7.32 17.95 -8.31
CA HIS A 58 6.34 18.11 -7.24
C HIS A 58 5.56 16.80 -7.03
N TYR A 59 5.27 16.48 -5.78
CA TYR A 59 4.40 15.36 -5.42
C TYR A 59 3.00 15.87 -5.12
N PHE A 60 2.01 15.29 -5.79
CA PHE A 60 0.59 15.56 -5.53
C PHE A 60 -0.03 14.34 -4.86
N GLU A 61 -0.50 14.47 -3.62
CA GLU A 61 -1.33 13.44 -2.98
C GLU A 61 -2.68 13.41 -3.72
N ILE A 62 -2.97 12.30 -4.38
CA ILE A 62 -4.18 12.16 -5.21
C ILE A 62 -5.27 11.35 -4.50
N ASN A 63 -4.90 10.47 -3.56
CA ASN A 63 -5.85 9.63 -2.82
C ASN A 63 -5.27 9.18 -1.49
N LYS A 64 -6.07 9.31 -0.43
CA LYS A 64 -5.80 8.72 0.88
C LYS A 64 -6.95 7.83 1.31
N ILE A 65 -6.68 6.54 1.42
CA ILE A 65 -7.65 5.54 1.82
C ILE A 65 -7.23 5.01 3.20
N ASN A 66 -7.91 5.47 4.24
CA ASN A 66 -7.78 4.89 5.58
C ASN A 66 -8.80 3.75 5.70
N THR A 67 -8.37 2.53 5.38
CA THR A 67 -9.22 1.36 5.56
C THR A 67 -8.39 0.31 6.27
N LYS A 68 -8.82 -0.05 7.49
CA LYS A 68 -8.30 -1.24 8.17
C LYS A 68 -8.85 -2.46 7.44
N ILE A 69 -8.13 -2.96 6.46
CA ILE A 69 -8.50 -4.19 5.76
C ILE A 69 -7.98 -5.35 6.62
N SER A 70 -8.91 -6.01 7.31
CA SER A 70 -8.65 -7.23 8.09
C SER A 70 -9.37 -8.37 7.40
N PHE A 71 -8.65 -9.40 6.95
CA PHE A 71 -9.28 -10.64 6.50
C PHE A 71 -9.28 -11.59 7.69
N GLN A 72 -10.48 -12.10 8.02
CA GLN A 72 -10.68 -13.16 9.01
C GLN A 72 -10.41 -14.53 8.38
#